data_AF-A0A834GKR3-F1
#
_entry.id   AF-A0A834GKR3-F1
#
_cell.length_a   1.000
_cell.length_b   1.000
_cell.length_c   1.000
_cell.angle_alpha   90.00
_cell.angle_beta   90.00
_cell.angle_gamma   90.00
#
_symmetry.space_group_name_H-M   'P 1'
#
loop_
_entity.id
_entity.type
_entity.pdbx_description
1 polymer ?
#
loop_
_entity_poly.entity_id
_entity_poly.type
_entity_poly.pdbx_seq_one_letter_code
_entity_poly.pdbx_strand_id
1 'polypeptide(L)'
;MEREEPMLMIDLDTKIFQIFSDFMSRVTQFEELVAVGSRLLVGFHQGLESLRRSPINKTSELVKRIIGTNKTERVLKYIEAGCVNAHDGVQNISRLHTCQVGLQDHVSKGKCIVHELEGLVKEVTGAMQAANENKMLLKDNVTGDLIGLQATASEKSITVGFVLLQEKIISSNVDGPEIPEYAVMMGVIYSMLKRDYIMQEKIISSLNLKSSSGELESYNLMWSLRPFIDDEIMHQAWRLVA
;
A
#
# COMPACT_ATOMS: atom_id res chain seq x y z
N MET A 1 -22.81 -34.23 32.06
CA MET A 1 -22.96 -33.63 30.72
C MET A 1 -21.96 -32.50 30.67
N GLU A 2 -20.71 -32.84 30.34
CA GLU A 2 -19.55 -31.94 30.37
C GLU A 2 -18.72 -32.28 29.12
N ARG A 3 -19.07 -31.71 27.95
CA ARG A 3 -18.31 -31.93 26.71
C ARG A 3 -18.54 -30.86 25.62
N GLU A 4 -19.13 -29.71 25.94
CA GLU A 4 -19.44 -28.66 24.94
C GLU A 4 -18.41 -27.52 24.89
N GLU A 5 -17.70 -27.21 25.98
CA GLU A 5 -16.68 -26.14 26.02
C GLU A 5 -15.47 -26.32 25.07
N PRO A 6 -14.87 -27.53 24.93
CA PRO A 6 -13.69 -27.69 24.07
C PRO A 6 -14.01 -27.52 22.58
N MET A 7 -15.25 -27.80 22.19
CA MET A 7 -15.68 -27.81 20.79
C MET A 7 -15.98 -26.40 20.27
N LEU A 8 -16.47 -25.50 21.14
CA LEU A 8 -16.73 -24.09 20.81
C LEU A 8 -15.46 -23.25 20.69
N MET A 9 -14.41 -23.56 21.46
CA MET A 9 -13.10 -22.87 21.35
C MET A 9 -12.38 -23.20 20.05
N ILE A 10 -12.36 -24.48 19.64
CA ILE A 10 -11.73 -24.93 18.38
C ILE A 10 -12.42 -24.28 17.15
N ASP A 11 -13.74 -24.08 17.21
CA ASP A 11 -14.50 -23.43 16.14
C ASP A 11 -14.15 -21.94 15.99
N LEU A 12 -13.95 -21.24 17.11
CA LEU A 12 -13.54 -19.83 17.13
C LEU A 12 -12.09 -19.64 16.63
N ASP A 13 -11.16 -20.47 17.08
CA ASP A 13 -9.75 -20.46 16.63
C ASP A 13 -9.68 -20.65 15.11
N THR A 14 -10.44 -21.62 14.59
CA THR A 14 -10.52 -21.91 13.15
C THR A 14 -11.09 -20.74 12.38
N LYS A 15 -12.16 -20.09 12.89
CA LYS A 15 -12.78 -18.93 12.26
C LYS A 15 -11.84 -17.73 12.21
N ILE A 16 -11.13 -17.44 13.30
CA ILE A 16 -10.20 -16.30 13.38
C ILE A 16 -9.01 -16.53 12.46
N PHE A 17 -8.48 -17.76 12.41
CA PHE A 17 -7.43 -18.11 11.47
C PHE A 17 -7.88 -17.94 10.01
N GLN A 18 -9.12 -18.34 9.67
CA GLN A 18 -9.66 -18.14 8.32
C GLN A 18 -9.75 -16.66 7.95
N ILE A 19 -10.25 -15.81 8.86
CA ILE A 19 -10.31 -14.35 8.67
C ILE A 19 -8.89 -13.78 8.45
N PHE A 20 -7.92 -14.26 9.23
CA PHE A 20 -6.52 -13.85 9.09
C PHE A 20 -5.93 -14.27 7.74
N SER A 21 -6.17 -15.51 7.30
CA SER A 21 -5.73 -16.00 6.00
C SER A 21 -6.33 -15.18 4.85
N ASP A 22 -7.62 -14.88 4.90
CA ASP A 22 -8.30 -14.05 3.91
C ASP A 22 -7.72 -12.62 3.90
N PHE A 23 -7.40 -12.08 5.08
CA PHE A 23 -6.72 -10.80 5.21
C PHE A 23 -5.34 -10.81 4.56
N MET A 24 -4.50 -11.82 4.82
CA MET A 24 -3.17 -11.95 4.22
C MET A 24 -3.22 -12.13 2.70
N SER A 25 -4.26 -12.77 2.17
CA SER A 25 -4.53 -12.84 0.72
C SER A 25 -4.79 -11.45 0.13
N ARG A 26 -5.58 -10.60 0.81
CA ARG A 26 -5.81 -9.20 0.40
C ARG A 26 -4.56 -8.34 0.52
N VAL A 27 -3.74 -8.57 1.55
CA VAL A 27 -2.42 -7.91 1.67
C VAL A 27 -1.54 -8.26 0.47
N THR A 28 -1.49 -9.54 0.07
CA THR A 28 -0.71 -9.97 -1.11
C THR A 28 -1.20 -9.29 -2.39
N GLN A 29 -2.52 -9.21 -2.59
CA GLN A 29 -3.09 -8.48 -3.74
C GLN A 29 -2.73 -6.99 -3.72
N PHE A 30 -2.65 -6.38 -2.54
CA PHE A 30 -2.20 -5.00 -2.40
C PHE A 30 -0.74 -4.86 -2.81
N GLU A 31 0.15 -5.74 -2.36
CA GLU A 31 1.58 -5.72 -2.72
C GLU A 31 1.82 -5.85 -4.22
N GLU A 32 1.10 -6.77 -4.88
CA GLU A 32 1.13 -6.91 -6.34
C GLU A 32 0.67 -5.62 -7.04
N LEU A 33 -0.39 -5.00 -6.53
CA LEU A 33 -0.91 -3.74 -7.03
C LEU A 33 0.13 -2.60 -6.86
N VAL A 34 0.83 -2.52 -5.73
CA VAL A 34 1.91 -1.55 -5.49
C VAL A 34 3.04 -1.69 -6.52
N ALA A 35 3.41 -2.93 -6.86
CA ALA A 35 4.42 -3.20 -7.89
C ALA A 35 3.95 -2.77 -9.29
N VAL A 36 2.66 -2.94 -9.62
CA VAL A 36 2.07 -2.41 -10.85
C VAL A 36 2.10 -0.88 -10.87
N GLY A 37 1.66 -0.23 -9.78
CA GLY A 37 1.67 1.23 -9.64
C GLY A 37 3.07 1.84 -9.79
N SER A 38 4.09 1.21 -9.21
CA SER A 38 5.49 1.64 -9.35
C SER A 38 5.95 1.66 -10.82
N ARG A 39 5.68 0.59 -11.57
CA ARG A 39 6.02 0.51 -13.00
C ARG A 39 5.30 1.58 -13.82
N LEU A 40 4.04 1.85 -13.50
CA LEU A 40 3.26 2.90 -14.17
C LEU A 40 3.80 4.29 -13.86
N LEU A 41 4.20 4.55 -12.61
CA LEU A 41 4.78 5.83 -12.20
C LEU A 41 6.14 6.07 -12.87
N VAL A 42 7.00 5.06 -12.92
CA VAL A 42 8.27 5.11 -13.66
C VAL A 42 8.01 5.34 -15.15
N GLY A 43 7.02 4.65 -15.72
CA GLY A 43 6.60 4.83 -17.12
C GLY A 43 6.10 6.24 -17.40
N PHE A 44 5.31 6.82 -16.48
CA PHE A 44 4.85 8.20 -16.56
C PHE A 44 6.03 9.17 -16.53
N HIS A 45 6.96 8.98 -15.59
CA HIS A 45 8.17 9.80 -15.48
C HIS A 45 9.01 9.77 -16.76
N GLN A 46 9.33 8.58 -17.27
CA GLN A 46 10.10 8.40 -18.51
C GLN A 46 9.39 9.00 -19.73
N GLY A 47 8.06 8.84 -19.81
CA GLY A 47 7.26 9.41 -20.89
C GLY A 47 7.31 10.94 -20.87
N LEU A 48 7.27 11.54 -19.69
CA LEU A 48 7.30 12.99 -19.55
C LEU A 48 8.68 13.58 -19.83
N GLU A 49 9.75 12.93 -19.37
CA GLU A 49 11.12 13.34 -19.68
C GLU A 49 11.43 13.23 -21.19
N SER A 50 10.84 12.24 -21.86
CA SER A 50 10.97 12.11 -23.32
C SER A 50 10.34 13.27 -24.08
N LEU A 51 9.26 13.86 -23.56
CA LEU A 51 8.64 15.06 -24.13
C LEU A 51 9.37 16.36 -23.76
N ARG A 52 10.11 16.37 -22.65
CA ARG A 52 10.83 17.54 -22.14
C ARG A 52 12.23 17.75 -22.71
N ARG A 53 12.69 16.85 -23.59
CA ARG A 53 14.04 16.89 -24.14
C ARG A 53 14.46 18.33 -24.49
N SER A 54 15.54 18.77 -23.86
CA SER A 54 16.02 20.13 -24.03
C SER A 54 16.42 20.37 -25.49
N PRO A 55 16.17 21.58 -26.02
CA PRO A 55 16.67 21.96 -27.33
C PRO A 55 18.19 21.74 -27.42
N ILE A 56 18.69 21.36 -28.60
CA ILE A 56 20.14 21.23 -28.82
C ILE A 56 20.82 22.55 -28.41
N ASN A 57 21.79 22.45 -27.50
CA ASN A 57 22.59 23.58 -27.10
C ASN A 57 23.50 24.02 -28.25
N LYS A 58 23.22 25.20 -28.81
CA LYS A 58 23.96 25.77 -29.94
C LYS A 58 25.13 26.66 -29.50
N THR A 59 25.56 26.68 -28.24
CA THR A 59 26.69 27.51 -27.79
C THR A 59 28.02 27.04 -28.36
N SER A 60 28.18 25.73 -28.60
CA SER A 60 29.39 25.14 -29.16
C SER A 60 29.51 25.41 -30.67
N GLU A 61 30.66 25.93 -31.08
CA GLU A 61 31.00 26.15 -32.49
C GLU A 61 31.02 24.83 -33.30
N LEU A 62 31.37 23.71 -32.67
CA LEU A 62 31.29 22.40 -33.31
C LEU A 62 29.83 22.02 -33.60
N VAL A 63 28.92 22.21 -32.64
CA VAL A 63 27.50 21.90 -32.80
C VAL A 63 26.87 22.78 -33.88
N LYS A 64 27.19 24.09 -33.90
CA LYS A 64 26.75 25.00 -34.97
C LYS A 64 27.23 24.53 -36.34
N ARG A 65 28.51 24.15 -36.46
CA ARG A 65 29.08 23.66 -37.71
C ARG A 65 28.38 22.40 -38.18
N ILE A 66 28.19 21.41 -37.30
CA ILE A 66 27.49 20.16 -37.63
C ILE A 66 26.07 20.43 -38.14
N ILE A 67 25.30 21.28 -37.45
CA ILE A 67 23.94 21.66 -37.88
C ILE A 67 23.99 22.38 -39.22
N GLY A 68 24.95 23.29 -39.41
CA GLY A 68 25.13 24.05 -40.65
C GLY A 68 25.47 23.15 -41.84
N THR A 69 26.38 22.20 -41.68
CA THR A 69 26.79 21.26 -42.74
C THR A 69 25.67 20.29 -43.13
N ASN A 70 24.76 19.97 -42.21
CA ASN A 70 23.64 19.04 -42.44
C ASN A 70 22.29 19.76 -42.59
N LYS A 71 22.30 21.06 -42.90
CA LYS A 71 21.09 21.90 -42.94
C LYS A 71 20.16 21.45 -44.06
N THR A 72 19.05 20.82 -43.68
CA THR A 72 17.89 20.55 -44.53
C THR A 72 16.64 21.14 -43.89
N GLU A 73 15.60 21.40 -44.67
CA GLU A 73 14.31 21.89 -44.14
C GLU A 73 13.77 20.96 -43.04
N ARG A 74 13.91 19.65 -43.23
CA ARG A 74 13.55 18.62 -42.24
C ARG A 74 14.35 18.75 -40.94
N VAL A 75 15.67 18.90 -41.02
CA VAL A 75 16.54 19.04 -39.83
C VAL A 75 16.22 20.33 -39.06
N LEU A 76 15.97 21.43 -39.77
CA LEU A 76 15.60 22.70 -39.14
C LEU A 76 14.26 22.58 -38.39
N LYS A 77 13.22 22.05 -39.03
CA LYS A 77 11.91 21.80 -38.41
C LYS A 77 12.00 20.88 -37.20
N TYR A 78 12.84 19.83 -37.26
CA TYR A 78 13.09 18.94 -36.13
C TYR A 78 13.74 19.66 -34.94
N ILE A 79 14.73 20.52 -35.19
CA ILE A 79 15.40 21.31 -34.15
C ILE A 79 14.46 22.36 -33.55
N GLU A 80 13.67 23.04 -34.39
CA GLU A 80 12.65 24.00 -33.97
C GLU A 80 11.56 23.35 -33.11
N ALA A 81 11.20 22.09 -33.40
CA ALA A 81 10.27 21.28 -32.61
C ALA A 81 10.88 20.71 -31.31
N GLY A 82 12.09 21.14 -30.90
CA GLY A 82 12.72 20.67 -29.66
C GLY A 82 13.37 19.30 -29.78
N CYS A 83 13.72 18.87 -30.99
CA CYS A 83 14.36 17.57 -31.25
C CYS A 83 13.50 16.37 -30.83
N VAL A 84 12.18 16.53 -30.97
CA VAL A 84 11.19 15.45 -30.83
C VAL A 84 10.59 15.21 -32.21
N ASN A 85 10.65 13.97 -32.70
CA ASN A 85 9.98 13.65 -33.95
C ASN A 85 8.47 13.51 -33.69
N ALA A 86 7.62 13.80 -34.67
CA ALA A 86 6.16 13.78 -34.49
C ALA A 86 5.62 12.41 -34.06
N HIS A 87 6.23 11.32 -34.54
CA HIS A 87 5.86 9.95 -34.18
C HIS A 87 6.20 9.64 -32.70
N ASP A 88 7.39 10.01 -32.24
CA ASP A 88 7.84 9.90 -30.85
C ASP A 88 6.95 10.72 -29.94
N GLY A 89 6.56 11.93 -30.37
CA GLY A 89 5.62 12.77 -29.63
C GLY A 89 4.29 12.07 -29.39
N VAL A 90 3.67 11.52 -30.46
CA VAL A 90 2.42 10.77 -30.37
C VAL A 90 2.58 9.53 -29.49
N GLN A 91 3.66 8.76 -29.67
CA GLN A 91 3.91 7.55 -28.88
C GLN A 91 4.13 7.86 -27.40
N ASN A 92 4.88 8.91 -27.07
CA ASN A 92 5.12 9.32 -25.68
C ASN A 92 3.86 9.85 -25.01
N ILE A 93 3.03 10.62 -25.72
CA ILE A 93 1.72 11.07 -25.21
C ILE A 93 0.80 9.86 -24.97
N SER A 94 0.76 8.91 -25.90
CA SER A 94 -0.02 7.66 -25.74
C SER A 94 0.45 6.87 -24.52
N ARG A 95 1.76 6.73 -24.32
CA ARG A 95 2.34 6.08 -23.13
C ARG A 95 1.97 6.82 -21.84
N LEU A 96 2.07 8.15 -21.81
CA LEU A 96 1.66 8.96 -20.67
C LEU A 96 0.19 8.75 -20.33
N HIS A 97 -0.68 8.77 -21.34
CA HIS A 97 -2.11 8.51 -21.16
C HIS A 97 -2.37 7.10 -20.61
N THR A 98 -1.74 6.07 -21.17
CA THR A 98 -1.84 4.69 -20.65
C THR A 98 -1.37 4.61 -19.20
N CYS A 99 -0.25 5.26 -18.85
CA CYS A 99 0.24 5.29 -17.47
C CYS A 99 -0.75 6.01 -16.55
N GLN A 100 -1.28 7.16 -16.96
CA GLN A 100 -2.25 7.93 -16.19
C GLN A 100 -3.53 7.12 -15.94
N VAL A 101 -4.09 6.49 -16.97
CA VAL A 101 -5.28 5.63 -16.83
C VAL A 101 -4.98 4.45 -15.91
N GLY A 102 -3.83 3.79 -16.08
CA GLY A 102 -3.41 2.69 -15.21
C GLY A 102 -3.25 3.12 -13.75
N LEU A 103 -2.75 4.33 -13.49
CA LEU A 103 -2.61 4.87 -12.14
C LEU A 103 -3.98 5.21 -11.52
N GLN A 104 -4.94 5.68 -12.32
CA GLN A 104 -6.31 5.89 -11.83
C GLN A 104 -7.01 4.56 -11.49
N ASP A 105 -6.79 3.52 -12.29
CA ASP A 105 -7.22 2.16 -12.00
C ASP A 105 -6.56 1.61 -10.72
N HIS A 106 -5.26 1.87 -10.54
CA HIS A 106 -4.52 1.55 -9.31
C HIS A 106 -5.17 2.15 -8.07
N VAL A 107 -5.48 3.45 -8.09
CA VAL A 107 -6.16 4.13 -6.96
C VAL A 107 -7.51 3.48 -6.67
N SER A 108 -8.30 3.23 -7.71
CA SER A 108 -9.63 2.63 -7.58
C SER A 108 -9.58 1.24 -6.96
N LYS A 109 -8.67 0.38 -7.45
CA LYS A 109 -8.45 -0.97 -6.91
C LYS A 109 -7.88 -0.96 -5.50
N GLY A 110 -6.89 -0.09 -5.24
CA GLY A 110 -6.28 0.06 -3.92
C GLY A 110 -7.32 0.46 -2.87
N LYS A 111 -8.23 1.37 -3.22
CA LYS A 111 -9.35 1.76 -2.36
C LYS A 111 -10.26 0.59 -2.00
N CYS A 112 -10.60 -0.25 -2.98
CA CYS A 112 -11.41 -1.45 -2.75
C CYS A 112 -10.70 -2.41 -1.79
N ILE A 113 -9.42 -2.72 -2.03
CA ILE A 113 -8.65 -3.62 -1.17
C ILE A 113 -8.54 -3.07 0.27
N VAL A 114 -8.23 -1.78 0.45
CA VAL A 114 -8.16 -1.15 1.78
C VAL A 114 -9.50 -1.22 2.51
N HIS A 115 -10.62 -1.05 1.80
CA HIS A 115 -11.95 -1.20 2.38
C HIS A 115 -12.26 -2.65 2.78
N GLU A 116 -11.86 -3.63 1.98
CA GLU A 116 -11.98 -5.06 2.30
C GLU A 116 -11.15 -5.42 3.55
N LEU A 117 -9.90 -4.95 3.63
CA LEU A 117 -9.03 -5.12 4.80
C LEU A 117 -9.66 -4.52 6.06
N GLU A 118 -10.26 -3.32 5.96
CA GLU A 118 -10.99 -2.71 7.07
C GLU A 118 -12.18 -3.56 7.53
N GLY A 119 -12.90 -4.16 6.57
CA GLY A 119 -14.00 -5.08 6.84
C GLY A 119 -13.54 -6.29 7.65
N LEU A 120 -12.44 -6.93 7.24
CA LEU A 120 -11.87 -8.09 7.93
C LEU A 120 -11.37 -7.76 9.35
N VAL A 121 -10.77 -6.58 9.54
CA VAL A 121 -10.38 -6.10 10.90
C VAL A 121 -11.62 -5.92 11.79
N LYS A 122 -12.73 -5.39 11.25
CA LYS A 122 -13.99 -5.26 12.00
C LYS A 122 -14.59 -6.62 12.32
N GLU A 123 -14.51 -7.57 11.39
CA GLU A 123 -15.02 -8.92 11.57
C GLU A 123 -14.28 -9.67 12.69
N VAL A 124 -12.94 -9.67 12.68
CA VAL A 124 -12.16 -10.33 13.75
C VAL A 124 -12.42 -9.68 15.11
N THR A 125 -12.54 -8.34 15.15
CA THR A 125 -12.85 -7.61 16.39
C THR A 125 -14.23 -7.99 16.93
N GLY A 126 -15.23 -8.09 16.05
CA GLY A 126 -16.59 -8.51 16.41
C GLY A 126 -16.64 -9.96 16.89
N ALA A 127 -15.92 -10.87 16.24
CA ALA A 127 -15.81 -12.27 16.65
C ALA A 127 -15.20 -12.41 18.06
N MET A 128 -14.14 -11.63 18.35
CA MET A 128 -13.52 -11.59 19.68
C MET A 128 -14.44 -11.02 20.76
N GLN A 129 -15.18 -9.95 20.45
CA GLN A 129 -16.14 -9.35 21.40
C GLN A 129 -17.26 -10.33 21.74
N ALA A 130 -17.86 -10.97 20.74
CA ALA A 130 -18.91 -11.97 20.94
C ALA A 130 -18.42 -13.17 21.77
N ALA A 131 -17.17 -13.63 21.54
CA ALA A 131 -16.57 -14.69 22.35
C ALA A 131 -16.36 -14.28 23.82
N ASN A 132 -15.94 -13.03 24.05
CA ASN A 132 -15.75 -12.51 25.40
C ASN A 132 -17.07 -12.30 26.15
N GLU A 133 -18.12 -11.84 25.47
CA GLU A 133 -19.48 -11.70 26.00
C GLU A 133 -20.08 -13.07 26.37
N ASN A 134 -19.93 -14.08 25.50
CA ASN A 134 -20.34 -15.45 25.80
C ASN A 134 -19.58 -16.05 27.00
N LYS A 135 -18.30 -15.72 27.15
CA LYS A 135 -17.48 -16.14 28.30
C LYS A 135 -17.89 -15.46 29.61
N MET A 136 -18.37 -14.21 29.56
CA MET A 136 -18.98 -13.53 30.71
C MET A 136 -20.34 -14.12 31.09
N LEU A 137 -21.20 -14.40 30.11
CA LEU A 137 -22.51 -15.04 30.34
C LEU A 137 -22.38 -16.44 30.97
N LEU A 138 -21.34 -17.19 30.64
CA LEU A 138 -21.03 -18.49 31.28
C LEU A 138 -20.49 -18.32 32.73
N LYS A 139 -19.83 -17.20 33.04
CA LYS A 139 -19.30 -16.88 34.37
C LYS A 139 -20.32 -16.26 35.32
N ASP A 140 -21.43 -15.72 34.82
CA ASP A 140 -22.50 -15.15 35.67
C ASP A 140 -23.24 -16.20 36.54
N ASN A 141 -22.92 -17.49 36.41
CA ASN A 141 -23.34 -18.53 37.36
C ASN A 141 -22.42 -18.66 38.59
N VAL A 142 -21.27 -17.98 38.66
CA VAL A 142 -20.42 -17.93 39.86
C VAL A 142 -19.78 -16.53 40.00
N THR A 143 -20.46 -15.71 40.80
CA THR A 143 -19.94 -14.60 41.64
C THR A 143 -19.44 -13.32 40.94
N GLY A 144 -20.32 -12.32 40.94
CA GLY A 144 -20.12 -11.01 41.58
C GLY A 144 -18.78 -10.27 41.44
N ASP A 145 -18.86 -9.14 40.71
CA ASP A 145 -18.08 -7.89 40.84
C ASP A 145 -16.70 -7.83 40.15
N LEU A 146 -16.61 -7.12 39.00
CA LEU A 146 -15.76 -5.93 38.82
C LEU A 146 -15.86 -5.30 37.40
N ILE A 147 -16.52 -4.14 37.34
CA ILE A 147 -16.20 -2.89 36.61
C ILE A 147 -15.38 -2.98 35.30
N GLY A 148 -16.10 -2.75 34.18
CA GLY A 148 -15.88 -1.63 33.25
C GLY A 148 -14.57 -1.49 32.49
N LEU A 149 -14.59 -1.81 31.19
CA LEU A 149 -13.72 -1.21 30.17
C LEU A 149 -14.41 -1.27 28.79
N GLN A 150 -15.12 -0.19 28.46
CA GLN A 150 -15.75 0.00 27.16
C GLN A 150 -14.70 0.49 26.15
N ALA A 151 -14.16 -0.42 25.36
CA ALA A 151 -13.20 -0.10 24.30
C ALA A 151 -13.95 0.39 23.05
N THR A 152 -14.06 1.71 22.91
CA THR A 152 -14.41 2.31 21.61
C THR A 152 -13.16 2.35 20.74
N ALA A 153 -13.26 1.80 19.52
CA ALA A 153 -12.18 1.80 18.55
C ALA A 153 -11.94 3.23 18.00
N SER A 154 -11.20 4.02 18.77
CA SER A 154 -10.59 5.29 18.33
C SER A 154 -9.18 5.03 17.82
N GLU A 155 -8.62 5.91 16.98
CA GLU A 155 -7.21 5.89 16.54
C GLU A 155 -6.21 5.69 17.68
N LYS A 156 -6.56 6.10 18.91
CA LYS A 156 -5.77 5.84 20.12
C LYS A 156 -5.62 4.34 20.46
N SER A 157 -6.63 3.52 20.17
CA SER A 157 -6.61 2.06 20.40
C SER A 157 -5.59 1.37 19.48
N ILE A 158 -5.43 1.86 18.25
CA ILE A 158 -4.44 1.35 17.27
C ILE A 158 -3.02 1.68 17.75
N THR A 159 -2.80 2.88 18.29
CA THR A 159 -1.51 3.27 18.90
C THR A 159 -1.18 2.43 20.13
N VAL A 160 -2.17 2.08 20.95
CA VAL A 160 -1.97 1.19 22.10
C VAL A 160 -1.66 -0.24 21.64
N GLY A 161 -2.33 -0.74 20.59
CA GLY A 161 -2.00 -2.03 19.96
C GLY A 161 -0.57 -2.07 19.39
N PHE A 162 -0.10 -0.96 18.79
CA PHE A 162 1.27 -0.81 18.30
C PHE A 162 2.31 -0.86 19.44
N VAL A 163 2.06 -0.17 20.56
CA VAL A 163 2.95 -0.18 21.73
C VAL A 163 2.99 -1.55 22.42
N LEU A 164 1.85 -2.21 22.56
CA LEU A 164 1.77 -3.54 23.19
C LEU A 164 2.45 -4.65 22.37
N LEU A 165 2.38 -4.58 21.03
CA LEU A 165 3.13 -5.50 20.17
C LEU A 165 4.64 -5.27 20.27
N GLN A 166 5.09 -4.01 20.32
CA GLN A 166 6.51 -3.70 20.42
C GLN A 166 7.13 -4.27 21.72
N GLU A 167 6.41 -4.24 22.83
CA GLU A 167 6.85 -4.84 24.10
C GLU A 167 6.78 -6.37 24.11
N LYS A 168 5.80 -6.98 23.42
CA LYS A 168 5.61 -8.45 23.41
C LYS A 168 6.52 -9.17 22.40
N ILE A 169 6.80 -8.58 21.24
CA ILE A 169 7.70 -9.13 20.20
C ILE A 169 9.14 -9.27 20.72
N ILE A 170 9.56 -8.41 21.64
CA ILE A 170 10.90 -8.50 22.27
C ILE A 170 10.99 -9.68 23.25
N SER A 171 9.87 -10.28 23.67
CA SER A 171 9.79 -11.19 24.81
C SER A 171 9.59 -12.68 24.47
N SER A 172 8.97 -13.05 23.33
CA SER A 172 8.52 -14.43 23.10
C SER A 172 9.23 -15.16 21.95
N ASN A 173 10.13 -16.08 22.30
CA ASN A 173 10.36 -17.31 21.54
C ASN A 173 9.56 -18.41 22.23
N VAL A 174 8.39 -18.82 21.70
CA VAL A 174 7.71 -20.14 21.88
C VAL A 174 6.24 -20.03 21.46
N ASP A 175 5.80 -21.03 20.67
CA ASP A 175 4.45 -21.37 20.16
C ASP A 175 3.66 -20.29 19.39
N GLY A 176 2.84 -20.75 18.44
CA GLY A 176 2.10 -19.91 17.50
C GLY A 176 1.18 -18.90 18.19
N PRO A 177 0.87 -17.77 17.52
CA PRO A 177 0.23 -16.64 18.17
C PRO A 177 -1.17 -16.95 18.69
N GLU A 178 -1.48 -16.44 19.88
CA GLU A 178 -2.82 -16.56 20.47
C GLU A 178 -3.85 -15.74 19.67
N ILE A 179 -5.16 -16.07 19.74
CA ILE A 179 -6.25 -15.31 19.09
C ILE A 179 -6.09 -13.77 19.16
N PRO A 180 -5.80 -13.17 20.34
CA PRO A 180 -5.65 -11.72 20.45
C PRO A 180 -4.50 -11.16 19.59
N GLU A 181 -3.48 -11.96 19.32
CA GLU A 181 -2.29 -11.56 18.56
C GLU A 181 -2.59 -11.44 17.06
N TYR A 182 -3.45 -12.30 16.50
CA TYR A 182 -3.91 -12.16 15.11
C TYR A 182 -4.66 -10.85 14.87
N ALA A 183 -5.61 -10.52 15.74
CA ALA A 183 -6.41 -9.30 15.58
C ALA A 183 -5.56 -8.02 15.73
N VAL A 184 -4.63 -8.01 16.68
CA VAL A 184 -3.73 -6.87 16.86
C VAL A 184 -2.78 -6.74 15.66
N MET A 185 -2.23 -7.85 15.16
CA MET A 185 -1.39 -7.87 13.95
C MET A 185 -2.13 -7.36 12.71
N MET A 186 -3.37 -7.82 12.47
CA MET A 186 -4.21 -7.31 11.38
C MET A 186 -4.46 -5.81 11.50
N GLY A 187 -4.76 -5.32 12.71
CA GLY A 187 -4.99 -3.90 12.98
C GLY A 187 -3.76 -3.04 12.66
N VAL A 188 -2.56 -3.50 13.05
CA VAL A 188 -1.30 -2.83 12.72
C VAL A 188 -1.06 -2.82 11.23
N ILE A 189 -1.12 -3.98 10.55
CA ILE A 189 -0.89 -4.09 9.10
C ILE A 189 -1.86 -3.20 8.32
N TYR A 190 -3.16 -3.25 8.66
CA TYR A 190 -4.15 -2.39 8.05
C TYR A 190 -3.80 -0.91 8.20
N SER A 191 -3.36 -0.47 9.39
CA SER A 191 -2.99 0.92 9.63
C SER A 191 -1.78 1.37 8.80
N MET A 192 -0.78 0.49 8.62
CA MET A 192 0.40 0.72 7.79
C MET A 192 0.00 0.84 6.31
N LEU A 193 -0.73 -0.16 5.80
CA LEU A 193 -1.17 -0.21 4.41
C LEU A 193 -2.11 0.94 4.04
N LYS A 194 -3.00 1.34 4.95
CA LYS A 194 -3.88 2.50 4.73
C LYS A 194 -3.08 3.80 4.56
N ARG A 195 -2.05 4.02 5.36
CA ARG A 195 -1.18 5.20 5.24
C ARG A 195 -0.39 5.17 3.95
N ASP A 196 0.14 4.00 3.58
CA ASP A 196 0.85 3.79 2.31
C ASP A 196 -0.07 4.04 1.10
N TYR A 197 -1.28 3.50 1.12
CA TYR A 197 -2.31 3.78 0.10
C TYR A 197 -2.62 5.28 -0.02
N ILE A 198 -2.84 5.98 1.10
CA ILE A 198 -3.12 7.43 1.09
C ILE A 198 -1.95 8.21 0.49
N MET A 199 -0.71 7.80 0.77
CA MET A 199 0.48 8.40 0.16
C MET A 199 0.48 8.17 -1.37
N GLN A 200 0.22 6.94 -1.82
CA GLN A 200 0.15 6.60 -3.25
C GLN A 200 -0.95 7.39 -3.96
N GLU A 201 -2.14 7.52 -3.37
CA GLU A 201 -3.25 8.32 -3.89
C GLU A 201 -2.88 9.79 -4.04
N LYS A 202 -2.18 10.36 -3.05
CA LYS A 202 -1.68 11.75 -3.10
C LYS A 202 -0.63 11.94 -4.19
N ILE A 203 0.31 11.01 -4.32
CA ILE A 203 1.30 11.03 -5.40
C ILE A 203 0.57 11.07 -6.75
N ILE A 204 -0.34 10.12 -6.99
CA ILE A 204 -1.07 10.00 -8.25
C ILE A 204 -1.90 11.25 -8.55
N SER A 205 -2.58 11.80 -7.55
CA SER A 205 -3.41 13.01 -7.68
C SER A 205 -2.59 14.26 -8.01
N SER A 206 -1.30 14.27 -7.65
CA SER A 206 -0.39 15.40 -7.93
C SER A 206 0.24 15.35 -9.32
N LEU A 207 0.19 14.19 -10.00
CA LEU A 207 0.81 14.00 -11.30
C LEU A 207 0.15 14.85 -12.36
N ASN A 208 0.96 15.60 -13.10
CA ASN A 208 0.51 16.39 -14.23
C ASN A 208 1.66 16.63 -15.22
N LEU A 209 1.35 17.17 -16.40
CA LEU A 209 2.36 17.41 -17.45
C LEU A 209 3.44 18.44 -17.06
N LYS A 210 3.19 19.25 -16.02
CA LYS A 210 4.13 20.26 -15.49
C LYS A 210 4.96 19.75 -14.30
N SER A 211 4.70 18.55 -13.76
CA SER A 211 5.44 17.98 -12.63
C SER A 211 6.93 17.86 -12.93
N SER A 212 7.79 18.64 -12.28
CA SER A 212 9.23 18.67 -12.58
C SER A 212 9.91 17.30 -12.42
N SER A 213 11.07 17.12 -13.07
CA SER A 213 11.84 15.87 -12.96
C SER A 213 12.18 15.54 -11.50
N GLY A 214 12.63 16.53 -10.70
CA GLY A 214 12.95 16.34 -9.29
C GLY A 214 11.72 15.95 -8.42
N GLU A 215 10.54 16.49 -8.72
CA GLU A 215 9.29 16.05 -8.07
C GLU A 215 8.97 14.58 -8.40
N LEU A 216 9.10 14.20 -9.68
CA LEU A 216 8.84 12.82 -10.12
C LEU A 216 9.85 11.82 -9.56
N GLU A 217 11.13 12.20 -9.45
CA GLU A 217 12.15 11.41 -8.76
C GLU A 217 11.77 11.21 -7.28
N SER A 218 11.34 12.28 -6.60
CA SER A 218 10.89 12.22 -5.21
C SER A 218 9.68 11.30 -5.04
N TYR A 219 8.72 11.35 -5.96
CA TYR A 219 7.57 10.44 -5.96
C TYR A 219 7.96 8.98 -6.16
N ASN A 220 8.83 8.69 -7.13
CA ASN A 220 9.34 7.33 -7.35
C ASN A 220 10.10 6.81 -6.12
N LEU A 221 10.89 7.67 -5.48
CA LEU A 221 11.62 7.31 -4.27
C LEU A 221 10.67 7.00 -3.11
N MET A 222 9.70 7.87 -2.82
CA MET A 222 8.70 7.63 -1.77
C MET A 222 7.91 6.35 -2.03
N TRP A 223 7.51 6.10 -3.28
CA TRP A 223 6.81 4.88 -3.67
C TRP A 223 7.65 3.62 -3.44
N SER A 224 8.96 3.70 -3.69
CA SER A 224 9.87 2.56 -3.56
C SER A 224 10.26 2.29 -2.11
N LEU A 225 10.46 3.35 -1.32
CA LEU A 225 10.90 3.25 0.07
C LEU A 225 9.77 2.85 1.04
N ARG A 226 8.50 3.10 0.67
CA ARG A 226 7.32 2.74 1.47
C ARG A 226 7.46 3.07 2.97
N PRO A 227 7.65 4.35 3.34
CA PRO A 227 8.05 4.76 4.69
C PRO A 227 7.06 4.44 5.81
N PHE A 228 5.85 3.99 5.48
CA PHE A 228 4.82 3.59 6.44
C PHE A 228 4.76 2.09 6.69
N ILE A 229 5.52 1.30 5.93
CA ILE A 229 5.54 -0.15 6.02
C ILE A 229 6.75 -0.58 6.83
N ASP A 230 6.48 -1.41 7.83
CA ASP A 230 7.51 -2.11 8.59
C ASP A 230 7.65 -3.52 8.02
N ASP A 231 8.75 -3.76 7.30
CA ASP A 231 9.02 -5.05 6.66
C ASP A 231 9.11 -6.19 7.68
N GLU A 232 9.56 -5.97 8.91
CA GLU A 232 9.68 -7.02 9.92
C GLU A 232 8.29 -7.50 10.36
N ILE A 233 7.37 -6.57 10.62
CA ILE A 233 5.97 -6.89 10.94
C ILE A 233 5.33 -7.66 9.79
N MET A 234 5.59 -7.25 8.55
CA MET A 234 5.11 -7.96 7.38
C MET A 234 5.70 -9.38 7.35
N HIS A 235 7.01 -9.55 7.41
CA HIS A 235 7.62 -10.89 7.38
C HIS A 235 7.10 -11.83 8.48
N GLN A 236 6.86 -11.30 9.68
CA GLN A 236 6.25 -12.05 10.78
C GLN A 236 4.84 -12.54 10.42
N ALA A 237 3.98 -11.66 9.89
CA ALA A 237 2.61 -12.02 9.54
C ALA A 237 2.52 -13.08 8.44
N TRP A 238 3.41 -13.06 7.45
CA TRP A 238 3.44 -14.07 6.38
C TRP A 238 3.86 -15.44 6.89
N ARG A 239 4.72 -15.51 7.93
CA ARG A 239 5.09 -16.79 8.56
C ARG A 239 3.92 -17.49 9.24
N LEU A 240 2.86 -16.76 9.57
CA LEU A 240 1.69 -17.32 10.26
C LEU A 240 0.68 -17.97 9.31
N VAL A 241 0.84 -17.77 8.00
CA VAL A 241 -0.01 -18.35 6.94
C VAL A 241 0.77 -19.26 5.98
N ALA A 242 2.08 -19.42 6.20
CA ALA A 242 2.97 -20.28 5.43
C ALA A 242 3.03 -21.70 6.03
#